data_AF-A0A1Z4M1J4-F1
#
_entry.id   AF-A0A1Z4M1J4-F1
#
_cell.length_a   1.000
_cell.length_b   1.000
_cell.length_c   1.000
_cell.angle_alpha   90.00
_cell.angle_beta   90.00
_cell.angle_gamma   90.00
#
_symmetry.space_group_name_H-M   'P 1'
#
loop_
_entity.id
_entity.type
_entity.pdbx_description
1 polymer ?
#
loop_
_entity_poly.entity_id
_entity_poly.type
_entity_poly.pdbx_seq_one_letter_code
_entity_poly.pdbx_strand_id
1 'polypeptide(L)'
;MLPQPNENSSPSNDAFAFRLEMLNKELDYIHSSIRKIDDIGNSIKNWAIVAWTGYIAVILGKPEIYKYIIFSAVPPLLFMMLDAHWRKLQRRFMYRQGLISDFLNSAELDEAFQTRKFNFHLFDPFARKYTENTDLKEYISIRKILSFPTVSLIYISLAVLSLVISALFYFIPPNLQNTNLPVKTPAQTAPAPIQTSP
;
A
#
# COMPACT_ATOMS: atom_id res chain seq x y z
N MET A 1 16.10 8.49 28.63
CA MET A 1 16.56 8.88 29.98
C MET A 1 15.60 9.95 30.43
N LEU A 2 14.76 9.68 31.44
CA LEU A 2 13.83 10.69 31.94
C LEU A 2 14.63 11.79 32.64
N PRO A 3 14.33 13.08 32.40
CA PRO A 3 14.93 14.15 33.19
C PRO A 3 14.61 13.89 34.67
N GLN A 4 15.63 13.90 35.53
CA GLN A 4 15.42 13.81 36.98
C GLN A 4 14.61 15.04 37.40
N PRO A 5 13.51 14.86 38.18
CA PRO A 5 12.70 15.98 38.64
C PRO A 5 13.57 16.94 39.45
N ASN A 6 13.53 18.22 39.10
CA ASN A 6 14.21 19.25 39.87
C ASN A 6 13.41 19.48 41.15
N GLU A 7 13.98 19.27 42.33
CA GLU A 7 13.25 19.37 43.62
C GLU A 7 12.54 20.73 43.84
N ASN A 8 12.85 21.74 43.05
CA ASN A 8 12.27 23.08 43.09
C ASN A 8 11.25 23.39 41.96
N SER A 9 10.88 22.44 41.10
CA SER A 9 9.86 22.69 40.06
C SER A 9 8.44 22.54 40.63
N SER A 10 7.59 23.54 40.35
CA SER A 10 6.15 23.39 40.66
C SER A 10 5.57 22.22 39.84
N PRO A 11 4.64 21.42 40.41
CA PRO A 11 4.02 20.28 39.71
C PRO A 11 3.43 20.63 38.33
N SER A 12 3.04 21.89 38.12
CA SER A 12 2.52 22.40 36.84
C SER A 12 3.60 22.47 35.75
N ASN A 13 4.86 22.73 36.11
CA ASN A 13 5.95 22.80 35.14
C ASN A 13 6.32 21.41 34.64
N ASP A 14 6.35 20.43 35.52
CA ASP A 14 6.68 19.04 35.17
C ASP A 14 5.61 18.43 34.26
N ALA A 15 4.32 18.69 34.56
CA ALA A 15 3.22 18.23 33.72
C ALA A 15 3.24 18.87 32.32
N PHE A 16 3.60 20.15 32.22
CA PHE A 16 3.72 20.83 30.94
C PHE A 16 4.92 20.32 30.13
N ALA A 17 6.07 20.12 30.76
CA ALA A 17 7.26 19.55 30.13
C ALA A 17 6.98 18.13 29.61
N PHE A 18 6.30 17.30 30.39
CA PHE A 18 5.87 15.96 29.97
C PHE A 18 4.95 16.01 28.74
N ARG A 19 4.01 16.96 28.70
CA ARG A 19 3.13 17.13 27.53
C ARG A 19 3.88 17.57 26.28
N LEU A 20 4.88 18.43 26.41
CA LEU A 20 5.76 18.82 25.31
C LEU A 20 6.59 17.63 24.81
N GLU A 21 7.11 16.82 25.73
CA GLU A 21 7.81 15.57 25.39
C GLU A 21 6.88 14.60 24.65
N MET A 22 5.63 14.47 25.08
CA MET A 22 4.63 13.64 24.40
C MET A 22 4.29 14.16 23.01
N LEU A 23 4.23 15.48 22.81
CA LEU A 23 4.06 16.08 21.49
C LEU A 23 5.22 15.75 20.56
N ASN A 24 6.46 15.85 21.05
CA ASN A 24 7.65 15.49 20.28
C ASN A 24 7.63 13.99 19.91
N LYS A 25 7.29 13.12 20.86
CA LYS A 25 7.13 11.68 20.60
C LYS A 25 6.02 11.37 19.59
N GLU A 26 4.92 12.14 19.61
CA GLU A 26 3.85 12.01 18.62
C GLU A 26 4.35 12.36 17.21
N LEU A 27 5.15 13.42 17.05
CA LEU A 27 5.76 13.78 15.76
C LEU A 27 6.71 12.69 15.23
N ASP A 28 7.57 12.15 16.09
CA ASP A 28 8.46 11.04 15.72
C ASP A 28 7.66 9.79 15.30
N TYR A 29 6.57 9.50 16.01
CA TYR A 29 5.67 8.41 15.67
C TYR A 29 4.96 8.64 14.34
N ILE A 30 4.51 9.86 14.05
CA ILE A 30 3.89 10.24 12.78
C ILE A 30 4.89 10.04 11.63
N HIS A 31 6.11 10.57 11.74
CA HIS A 31 7.13 10.44 10.69
C HIS A 31 7.51 8.98 10.42
N SER A 32 7.74 8.20 11.46
CA SER A 32 8.05 6.76 11.32
C SER A 32 6.88 5.97 10.71
N SER A 33 5.64 6.30 11.09
CA SER A 33 4.44 5.69 10.52
C SER A 33 4.26 6.02 9.04
N ILE A 34 4.51 7.27 8.63
CA ILE A 34 4.44 7.68 7.22
C ILE A 34 5.45 6.87 6.38
N ARG A 35 6.71 6.78 6.82
CA ARG A 35 7.74 5.99 6.11
C ARG A 35 7.34 4.52 5.98
N LYS A 36 6.84 3.91 7.06
CA LYS A 36 6.38 2.52 7.04
C LYS A 36 5.22 2.31 6.05
N ILE A 37 4.31 3.28 5.94
CA ILE A 37 3.21 3.20 4.97
C ILE A 37 3.73 3.35 3.54
N ASP A 38 4.73 4.19 3.28
CA ASP A 38 5.37 4.29 1.97
C ASP A 38 6.04 2.96 1.56
N ASP A 39 6.73 2.30 2.49
CA ASP A 39 7.32 0.97 2.26
C ASP A 39 6.24 -0.08 1.96
N ILE A 40 5.13 -0.06 2.69
CA ILE A 40 3.96 -0.92 2.42
C ILE A 40 3.40 -0.65 1.02
N GLY A 41 3.25 0.62 0.63
CA GLY A 41 2.76 1.01 -0.70
C GLY A 41 3.66 0.50 -1.83
N ASN A 42 4.98 0.57 -1.66
CA ASN A 42 5.94 0.01 -2.62
C ASN A 42 5.86 -1.53 -2.68
N SER A 43 5.75 -2.19 -1.53
CA SER A 43 5.56 -3.64 -1.45
C SER A 43 4.28 -4.11 -2.16
N ILE A 44 3.16 -3.40 -1.95
CA ILE A 44 1.86 -3.68 -2.60
C ILE A 44 1.99 -3.62 -4.12
N LYS A 45 2.70 -2.62 -4.68
CA LYS A 45 2.92 -2.51 -6.13
C LYS A 45 3.73 -3.67 -6.67
N ASN A 46 4.81 -4.05 -5.99
CA ASN A 46 5.64 -5.19 -6.39
C ASN A 46 4.82 -6.49 -6.39
N TRP A 47 4.05 -6.73 -5.33
CA TRP A 47 3.15 -7.88 -5.25
C TRP A 47 2.05 -7.87 -6.30
N ALA A 48 1.54 -6.69 -6.67
CA ALA A 48 0.57 -6.57 -7.75
C ALA A 48 1.15 -7.02 -9.10
N ILE A 49 2.37 -6.59 -9.41
CA ILE A 49 3.06 -6.99 -10.65
C ILE A 49 3.32 -8.50 -10.65
N VAL A 50 3.82 -9.07 -9.54
CA VAL A 50 4.10 -10.51 -9.41
C VAL A 50 2.83 -11.36 -9.51
N ALA A 51 1.75 -10.94 -8.83
CA ALA A 51 0.48 -11.66 -8.89
C ALA A 51 -0.11 -11.60 -10.31
N TRP A 52 -0.03 -10.44 -10.96
CA TRP A 52 -0.49 -10.25 -12.32
C TRP A 52 0.32 -11.08 -13.33
N THR A 53 1.65 -11.04 -13.28
CA THR A 53 2.51 -11.86 -14.17
C THR A 53 2.29 -13.35 -13.95
N GLY A 54 2.18 -13.79 -12.69
CA GLY A 54 1.87 -15.18 -12.37
C GLY A 54 0.52 -15.62 -12.95
N TYR A 55 -0.51 -14.77 -12.83
CA TYR A 55 -1.82 -15.04 -13.39
C TYR A 55 -1.79 -15.14 -14.92
N ILE A 56 -1.12 -14.22 -15.60
CA ILE A 56 -0.92 -14.27 -17.06
C ILE A 56 -0.17 -15.54 -17.47
N ALA A 57 0.92 -15.88 -16.78
CA ALA A 57 1.71 -17.08 -17.09
C ALA A 57 0.89 -18.37 -16.98
N VAL A 58 0.04 -18.49 -15.94
CA VAL A 58 -0.86 -19.64 -15.77
C VAL A 58 -1.87 -19.73 -16.91
N ILE A 59 -2.46 -18.59 -17.31
CA ILE A 59 -3.40 -18.57 -18.43
C ILE A 59 -2.70 -18.99 -19.70
N LEU A 60 -1.55 -18.39 -20.03
CA LEU A 60 -0.80 -18.68 -21.25
C LEU A 60 -0.37 -20.16 -21.37
N GLY A 61 -0.09 -20.82 -20.24
CA GLY A 61 0.26 -22.24 -20.21
C GLY A 61 -0.90 -23.21 -20.43
N LYS A 62 -2.15 -22.73 -20.45
CA LYS A 62 -3.35 -23.58 -20.56
C LYS A 62 -4.33 -23.00 -21.59
N PRO A 63 -4.29 -23.47 -22.86
CA PRO A 63 -5.15 -22.95 -23.93
C PRO A 63 -6.65 -22.93 -23.61
N GLU A 64 -7.13 -23.91 -22.84
CA GLU A 64 -8.54 -24.05 -22.44
C GLU A 64 -9.08 -22.86 -21.65
N ILE A 65 -8.21 -22.10 -20.98
CA ILE A 65 -8.59 -20.96 -20.13
C ILE A 65 -8.28 -19.59 -20.75
N TYR A 66 -7.86 -19.52 -22.02
CA TYR A 66 -7.58 -18.25 -22.71
C TYR A 66 -8.77 -17.30 -22.74
N LYS A 67 -10.01 -17.82 -22.82
CA LYS A 67 -11.23 -17.01 -22.73
C LYS A 67 -11.37 -16.21 -21.42
N TYR A 68 -10.63 -16.58 -20.37
CA TYR A 68 -10.64 -15.91 -19.08
C TYR A 68 -9.53 -14.87 -18.92
N ILE A 69 -8.74 -14.61 -19.96
CA ILE A 69 -7.60 -13.68 -19.90
C ILE A 69 -8.01 -12.24 -19.53
N ILE A 70 -9.23 -11.83 -19.86
CA ILE A 70 -9.78 -10.53 -19.44
C ILE A 70 -9.83 -10.38 -17.90
N PHE A 71 -9.99 -11.47 -17.16
CA PHE A 71 -9.98 -11.46 -15.69
C PHE A 71 -8.59 -11.22 -15.10
N SER A 72 -7.53 -11.21 -15.91
CA SER A 72 -6.20 -10.77 -15.47
C SER A 72 -6.14 -9.31 -15.05
N ALA A 73 -7.14 -8.48 -15.42
CA ALA A 73 -7.25 -7.12 -14.92
C ALA A 73 -7.72 -7.06 -13.44
N VAL A 74 -8.27 -8.14 -12.89
CA VAL A 74 -8.83 -8.16 -11.53
C VAL A 74 -7.74 -7.96 -10.46
N PRO A 75 -6.61 -8.70 -10.45
CA PRO A 75 -5.58 -8.51 -9.42
C PRO A 75 -5.07 -7.06 -9.34
N PRO A 76 -4.64 -6.39 -10.43
CA PRO A 76 -4.23 -4.98 -10.38
C PRO A 76 -5.29 -4.06 -9.75
N LEU A 77 -6.57 -4.24 -10.07
CA LEU A 77 -7.65 -3.43 -9.51
C LEU A 77 -7.85 -3.66 -8.01
N LEU A 78 -7.70 -4.90 -7.53
CA LEU A 78 -7.76 -5.20 -6.10
C LEU A 78 -6.58 -4.58 -5.34
N PHE A 79 -5.37 -4.69 -5.89
CA PHE A 79 -4.18 -4.06 -5.31
C PHE A 79 -4.26 -2.53 -5.34
N MET A 80 -4.90 -1.94 -6.35
CA MET A 80 -5.18 -0.49 -6.41
C MET A 80 -6.05 -0.03 -5.24
N MET A 81 -7.10 -0.78 -4.90
CA MET A 81 -7.96 -0.48 -3.76
C MET A 81 -7.22 -0.60 -2.43
N LEU A 82 -6.31 -1.59 -2.32
CA LEU A 82 -5.47 -1.77 -1.15
C LEU A 82 -4.48 -0.61 -0.97
N ASP A 83 -3.78 -0.19 -2.04
CA ASP A 83 -2.87 0.98 -2.00
C ASP A 83 -3.65 2.25 -1.63
N ALA A 84 -4.84 2.46 -2.20
CA ALA A 84 -5.69 3.59 -1.86
C ALA A 84 -6.11 3.59 -0.38
N HIS A 85 -6.39 2.43 0.21
CA HIS A 85 -6.69 2.30 1.63
C HIS A 85 -5.49 2.70 2.51
N TRP A 86 -4.28 2.25 2.19
CA TRP A 86 -3.10 2.61 2.96
C TRP A 86 -2.75 4.10 2.82
N ARG A 87 -2.90 4.67 1.63
CA ARG A 87 -2.73 6.12 1.41
C ARG A 87 -3.76 6.97 2.15
N LYS A 88 -4.98 6.46 2.31
CA LYS A 88 -5.99 7.10 3.17
C LYS A 88 -5.47 7.19 4.61
N LEU A 89 -4.83 6.14 5.09
CA LEU A 89 -4.22 6.14 6.42
C LEU A 89 -3.04 7.12 6.51
N GLN A 90 -2.14 7.10 5.53
CA GLN A 90 -1.01 8.05 5.43
C GLN A 90 -1.48 9.51 5.50
N ARG A 91 -2.56 9.83 4.78
CA ARG A 91 -3.14 11.19 4.78
C ARG A 91 -3.67 11.62 6.14
N ARG A 92 -4.17 10.71 6.97
CA ARG A 92 -4.57 11.06 8.34
C ARG A 92 -3.38 11.52 9.17
N PHE A 93 -2.24 10.85 9.03
CA PHE A 93 -0.99 11.26 9.67
C PHE A 93 -0.51 12.62 9.15
N MET A 94 -0.53 12.84 7.83
CA MET A 94 -0.16 14.13 7.23
C MET A 94 -1.08 15.26 7.68
N TYR A 95 -2.39 15.01 7.77
CA TYR A 95 -3.34 15.99 8.30
C TYR A 95 -3.04 16.32 9.76
N ARG A 96 -2.80 15.31 10.59
CA ARG A 96 -2.41 15.51 12.00
C ARG A 96 -1.11 16.28 12.14
N GLN A 97 -0.12 15.98 11.30
CA GLN A 97 1.13 16.73 11.24
C GLN A 97 0.89 18.20 10.86
N GLY A 98 -0.01 18.46 9.91
CA GLY A 98 -0.48 19.81 9.58
C GLY A 98 -1.04 20.54 10.79
N LEU A 99 -1.98 19.92 11.53
CA LEU A 99 -2.54 20.53 12.75
C LEU A 99 -1.49 20.84 13.81
N ILE A 100 -0.50 19.96 14.01
CA ILE A 100 0.59 20.21 14.97
C ILE A 100 1.46 21.36 14.46
N SER A 101 1.77 21.39 13.16
CA SER A 101 2.53 22.48 12.54
C SER A 101 1.80 23.81 12.70
N ASP A 102 0.50 23.86 12.43
CA ASP A 102 -0.31 25.06 12.55
C ASP A 102 -0.34 25.56 14.00
N PHE A 103 -0.49 24.66 14.97
CA PHE A 103 -0.42 24.99 16.40
C PHE A 103 0.96 25.56 16.79
N LEU A 104 2.06 24.94 16.36
CA LEU A 104 3.42 25.39 16.68
C LEU A 104 3.78 26.75 16.07
N ASN A 105 3.06 27.18 15.03
CA ASN A 105 3.28 28.45 14.33
C ASN A 105 2.18 29.49 14.62
N SER A 106 1.24 29.21 15.53
CA SER A 106 0.16 30.14 15.88
C SER A 106 0.41 30.83 17.23
N ALA A 107 -0.35 31.89 17.48
CA ALA A 107 -0.35 32.58 18.79
C ALA A 107 -0.84 31.67 19.94
N GLU A 108 -1.50 30.55 19.63
CA GLU A 108 -1.95 29.57 20.64
C GLU A 108 -0.78 28.91 21.36
N LEU A 109 0.40 28.84 20.72
CA LEU A 109 1.60 28.32 21.37
C LEU A 109 2.02 29.23 22.54
N ASP A 110 2.07 30.55 22.30
CA ASP A 110 2.43 31.53 23.32
C ASP A 110 1.42 31.50 24.49
N GLU A 111 0.12 31.41 24.16
CA GLU A 111 -0.93 31.22 25.16
C GLU A 111 -0.74 29.92 25.94
N ALA A 112 -0.37 28.82 25.28
CA ALA A 112 -0.12 27.55 25.95
C ALA A 112 1.08 27.62 26.91
N PHE A 113 2.12 28.39 26.58
CA PHE A 113 3.26 28.64 27.48
C PHE A 113 2.87 29.51 28.68
N GLN A 114 2.02 30.52 28.49
CA GLN A 114 1.54 31.39 29.56
C GLN A 114 0.58 30.65 30.51
N THR A 115 -0.40 29.94 29.95
CA THR A 115 -1.46 29.24 30.70
C THR A 115 -1.04 27.85 31.20
N ARG A 116 0.09 27.33 30.71
CA ARG A 116 0.58 25.95 30.94
C ARG A 116 -0.42 24.87 30.51
N LYS A 117 -1.27 25.16 29.51
CA LYS A 117 -2.31 24.24 29.01
C LYS A 117 -2.29 24.20 27.49
N PHE A 118 -2.49 23.02 26.91
CA PHE A 118 -2.68 22.86 25.48
C PHE A 118 -4.18 22.88 25.17
N ASN A 119 -4.57 23.66 24.17
CA ASN A 119 -5.96 23.74 23.70
C ASN A 119 -6.29 22.65 22.64
N PHE A 120 -5.39 21.70 22.40
CA PHE A 120 -5.59 20.61 21.45
C PHE A 120 -5.32 19.23 22.08
N HIS A 121 -5.95 18.20 21.51
CA HIS A 121 -5.78 16.83 21.98
C HIS A 121 -4.38 16.31 21.66
N LEU A 122 -3.64 15.85 22.68
CA LEU A 122 -2.33 15.22 22.54
C LEU A 122 -2.48 13.71 22.27
N PHE A 123 -1.52 13.14 21.54
CA PHE A 123 -1.42 11.71 21.28
C PHE A 123 -2.60 11.13 20.48
N ASP A 124 -3.04 11.86 19.43
CA ASP A 124 -4.03 11.40 18.46
C ASP A 124 -3.43 11.40 17.04
N PRO A 125 -2.48 10.48 16.77
CA PRO A 125 -1.70 10.50 15.52
C PRO A 125 -2.56 10.26 14.26
N PHE A 126 -3.79 9.76 14.44
CA PHE A 126 -4.74 9.49 13.36
C PHE A 126 -5.82 10.57 13.21
N ALA A 127 -5.75 11.64 14.00
CA ALA A 127 -6.75 12.70 14.05
C ALA A 127 -8.19 12.14 14.24
N ARG A 128 -8.37 11.11 15.08
CA ARG A 128 -9.67 10.48 15.35
C ARG A 128 -10.68 11.49 15.87
N LYS A 129 -10.24 12.43 16.70
CA LYS A 129 -11.11 13.50 17.24
C LYS A 129 -11.58 14.50 16.18
N TYR A 130 -10.95 14.50 15.01
CA TYR A 130 -11.30 15.37 13.88
C TYR A 130 -12.10 14.63 12.80
N THR A 131 -12.56 13.40 13.04
CA THR A 131 -13.29 12.58 12.05
C THR A 131 -14.57 13.25 11.54
N GLU A 132 -15.19 14.10 12.34
CA GLU A 132 -16.40 14.82 11.95
C GLU A 132 -16.13 16.02 11.04
N ASN A 133 -14.90 16.54 11.05
CA ASN A 133 -14.50 17.69 10.24
C ASN A 133 -14.60 17.36 8.74
N THR A 134 -15.32 18.21 8.00
CA THR A 134 -15.50 18.12 6.54
C THR A 134 -14.17 18.15 5.80
N ASP A 135 -13.21 18.93 6.28
CA ASP A 135 -11.90 19.10 5.65
C ASP A 135 -11.12 17.80 5.68
N LEU A 136 -11.13 17.10 6.83
CA LEU A 136 -10.50 15.80 6.96
C LEU A 136 -11.17 14.79 6.03
N LYS A 137 -12.51 14.74 6.00
CA LYS A 137 -13.27 13.81 5.15
C LYS A 137 -12.94 13.99 3.67
N GLU A 138 -12.86 15.24 3.20
CA GLU A 138 -12.48 15.53 1.82
C GLU A 138 -11.02 15.14 1.54
N TYR A 139 -10.12 15.50 2.45
CA TYR A 139 -8.69 15.23 2.34
C TYR A 139 -8.38 13.73 2.21
N ILE A 140 -9.09 12.88 2.98
CA ILE A 140 -8.91 11.42 3.00
C ILE A 140 -9.86 10.66 2.06
N SER A 141 -10.57 11.35 1.16
CA SER A 141 -11.52 10.69 0.26
C SER A 141 -10.82 9.72 -0.69
N ILE A 142 -11.32 8.47 -0.73
CA ILE A 142 -10.73 7.40 -1.55
C ILE A 142 -10.75 7.76 -3.04
N ARG A 143 -11.82 8.43 -3.50
CA ARG A 143 -11.93 8.90 -4.89
C ARG A 143 -10.79 9.84 -5.27
N LYS A 144 -10.45 10.81 -4.41
CA LYS A 144 -9.33 11.74 -4.64
C LYS A 144 -8.00 11.01 -4.58
N ILE A 145 -7.86 10.02 -3.70
CA ILE A 145 -6.66 9.18 -3.60
C ILE A 145 -6.43 8.36 -4.87
N LEU A 146 -7.49 7.77 -5.42
CA LEU A 146 -7.43 6.98 -6.64
C LEU A 146 -7.11 7.82 -7.89
N SER A 147 -7.40 9.12 -7.89
CA SER A 147 -7.04 10.00 -9.01
C SER A 147 -5.58 10.45 -9.02
N PHE A 148 -4.76 10.10 -8.02
CA PHE A 148 -3.35 10.46 -8.04
C PHE A 148 -2.59 9.62 -9.08
N PRO A 149 -1.82 10.25 -9.99
CA PRO A 149 -1.06 9.53 -11.01
C PRO A 149 -0.13 8.46 -10.43
N THR A 150 0.45 8.71 -9.26
CA THR A 150 1.37 7.77 -8.60
C THR A 150 0.70 6.48 -8.12
N VAL A 151 -0.62 6.49 -7.93
CA VAL A 151 -1.44 5.31 -7.66
C VAL A 151 -1.94 4.76 -8.98
N SER A 152 -2.65 5.59 -9.73
CA SER A 152 -3.46 5.14 -10.86
C SER A 152 -2.61 4.61 -12.03
N LEU A 153 -1.45 5.21 -12.31
CA LEU A 153 -0.69 4.91 -13.52
C LEU A 153 -0.25 3.44 -13.57
N ILE A 154 0.25 2.89 -12.47
CA ILE A 154 0.73 1.50 -12.43
C ILE A 154 -0.43 0.51 -12.58
N TYR A 155 -1.52 0.70 -11.85
CA TYR A 155 -2.61 -0.27 -11.88
C TYR A 155 -3.45 -0.16 -13.16
N ILE A 156 -3.67 1.06 -13.66
CA ILE A 156 -4.37 1.28 -14.94
C ILE A 156 -3.52 0.74 -16.09
N SER A 157 -2.19 0.92 -16.09
CA SER A 157 -1.35 0.38 -17.16
C SER A 157 -1.39 -1.16 -17.19
N LEU A 158 -1.36 -1.82 -16.04
CA LEU A 158 -1.55 -3.28 -15.96
C LEU A 158 -2.93 -3.72 -16.44
N ALA A 159 -4.00 -3.01 -16.05
CA ALA A 159 -5.35 -3.32 -16.50
C ALA A 159 -5.52 -3.11 -18.01
N VAL A 160 -4.96 -2.03 -18.58
CA VAL A 160 -4.94 -1.78 -20.02
C VAL A 160 -4.15 -2.85 -20.74
N LEU A 161 -2.99 -3.26 -20.21
CA LEU A 161 -2.19 -4.33 -20.79
C LEU A 161 -2.96 -5.66 -20.79
N SER A 162 -3.70 -5.98 -19.73
CA SER A 162 -4.62 -7.11 -19.69
C SER A 162 -5.67 -7.05 -20.79
N LEU A 163 -6.25 -5.88 -21.07
CA LEU A 163 -7.23 -5.71 -22.15
C LEU A 163 -6.58 -5.87 -23.53
N VAL A 164 -5.38 -5.33 -23.73
CA VAL A 164 -4.62 -5.48 -25.00
C VAL A 164 -4.30 -6.94 -25.25
N ILE A 165 -3.78 -7.66 -24.24
CA ILE A 165 -3.51 -9.10 -24.37
C ILE A 165 -4.81 -9.85 -24.66
N SER A 166 -5.90 -9.53 -23.95
CA SER A 166 -7.21 -10.14 -24.22
C SER A 166 -7.69 -9.93 -25.64
N ALA A 167 -7.54 -8.72 -26.19
CA ALA A 167 -7.90 -8.42 -27.57
C ALA A 167 -7.03 -9.21 -28.56
N LEU A 168 -5.72 -9.29 -28.33
CA LEU A 168 -4.82 -10.09 -29.18
C LEU A 168 -5.24 -11.56 -29.23
N PHE A 169 -5.54 -12.17 -28.08
CA PHE A 169 -6.01 -13.57 -28.03
C PHE A 169 -7.40 -13.77 -28.66
N TYR A 170 -8.24 -12.73 -28.66
CA TYR A 170 -9.54 -12.78 -29.32
C TYR A 170 -9.41 -12.74 -30.85
N PHE A 171 -8.49 -11.93 -31.39
CA PHE A 171 -8.27 -11.78 -32.83
C PHE A 171 -7.37 -12.85 -33.45
N ILE A 172 -6.48 -13.48 -32.66
CA ILE A 172 -5.63 -14.58 -33.15
C ILE A 172 -6.48 -15.87 -33.18
N PRO A 173 -6.80 -16.42 -34.36
CA PRO A 173 -7.66 -17.59 -34.46
C PRO A 173 -7.00 -18.79 -33.76
N PRO A 174 -7.77 -19.60 -33.02
CA PRO A 174 -7.25 -20.75 -32.25
C PRO A 174 -6.57 -21.82 -33.11
N ASN A 175 -6.79 -21.80 -34.44
CA ASN A 175 -6.24 -22.79 -35.37
C ASN A 175 -4.71 -22.77 -35.50
N LEU A 176 -4.01 -21.72 -35.03
CA LEU A 176 -2.54 -21.68 -35.01
C LEU A 176 -1.92 -22.30 -33.74
N GLN A 177 -2.72 -22.64 -32.73
CA GLN A 177 -2.23 -23.11 -31.42
C GLN A 177 -2.12 -24.65 -31.33
N ASN A 178 -2.76 -25.37 -32.25
CA ASN A 178 -2.76 -26.84 -32.34
C ASN A 178 -1.80 -27.39 -33.39
N THR A 179 -0.77 -26.63 -33.82
CA THR A 179 0.36 -27.24 -34.53
C THR A 179 1.11 -28.12 -33.54
N ASN A 180 0.59 -29.34 -33.39
CA ASN A 180 1.24 -30.46 -32.73
C ASN A 180 2.66 -30.54 -33.28
N LEU A 181 3.63 -29.97 -32.55
CA LEU A 181 5.00 -30.43 -32.69
C LEU A 181 4.91 -31.92 -32.44
N PRO A 182 5.31 -32.78 -33.40
CA PRO A 182 5.24 -34.21 -33.21
C PRO A 182 5.94 -34.48 -31.89
N VAL A 183 5.17 -34.97 -30.90
CA VAL A 183 5.75 -35.51 -29.69
C VAL A 183 6.73 -36.53 -30.21
N LYS A 184 8.03 -36.22 -30.14
CA LYS A 184 9.07 -37.22 -30.37
C LYS A 184 8.78 -38.23 -29.28
N THR A 185 8.04 -39.28 -29.65
CA THR A 185 7.86 -40.46 -28.83
C THR A 185 9.27 -40.76 -28.34
N PRO A 186 9.56 -40.67 -27.03
CA PRO A 186 10.87 -41.04 -26.54
C PRO A 186 11.10 -42.42 -27.10
N ALA A 187 12.15 -42.55 -27.92
CA ALA A 187 12.47 -43.80 -28.60
C ALA A 187 12.33 -44.88 -27.55
N GLN A 188 11.38 -45.80 -27.77
CA GLN A 188 11.17 -46.94 -26.90
C GLN A 188 12.53 -47.64 -26.84
N THR A 189 13.30 -47.35 -25.79
CA THR A 189 14.56 -48.03 -25.54
C THR A 189 14.16 -49.45 -25.27
N ALA A 190 14.42 -50.33 -26.24
CA ALA A 190 14.08 -51.73 -26.12
C ALA A 190 14.59 -52.25 -24.77
N PRO A 191 13.78 -53.02 -24.03
CA PRO A 191 14.24 -53.61 -22.77
C PRO A 191 15.50 -54.43 -23.05
N ALA A 192 16.55 -54.19 -22.27
CA ALA A 192 17.79 -54.94 -22.39
C ALA A 192 17.51 -56.45 -22.28
N PRO A 193 18.09 -57.30 -23.13
CA PRO A 193 17.88 -58.73 -23.08
C PRO A 193 18.33 -59.27 -21.71
N ILE A 194 17.42 -59.98 -21.05
CA ILE A 194 17.69 -60.67 -19.78
C ILE A 194 18.69 -61.79 -20.10
N GLN A 195 19.94 -61.63 -19.68
CA GLN A 195 20.93 -62.71 -19.71
C GLN A 195 20.57 -63.71 -18.61
N THR A 196 20.09 -64.89 -18.99
CA THR A 196 19.98 -66.05 -18.10
C THR A 196 21.34 -66.72 -18.00
N SER A 197 21.98 -66.63 -16.84
CA SER A 197 23.21 -67.36 -16.54
C SER A 197 22.91 -68.86 -16.35
N PRO A 198 23.78 -69.76 -16.84
CA PRO A 198 23.70 -71.20 -16.63
C PRO A 198 24.05 -71.63 -15.20
#